data_AF-A0A2A7HQ74-F1
#
_entry.id   AF-A0A2A7HQ74-F1
#
_cell.length_a   1.000
_cell.length_b   1.000
_cell.length_c   1.000
_cell.angle_alpha   90.00
_cell.angle_beta   90.00
_cell.angle_gamma   90.00
#
_symmetry.space_group_name_H-M   'P 1'
#
loop_
_entity.id
_entity.type
_entity.pdbx_description
1 polymer ?
#
loop_
_entity_poly.entity_id
_entity_poly.type
_entity_poly.pdbx_seq_one_letter_code
_entity_poly.pdbx_strand_id
1 'polypeptide(L)' 'MSHTRNSNWTKKLKNIRNSEALPPVIIRAIWTRYSCGQTPEKIYKKLKEERQISASLETIETYIAKVVKPYFDKKESGES' A
#
# COMPACT_ATOMS: atom_id res chain seq x y z
N MET A 1 4.60 15.49 23.80
CA MET A 1 3.72 15.06 22.70
C MET A 1 3.96 13.60 22.39
N SER A 2 3.07 12.71 22.83
CA SER A 2 3.12 11.29 22.48
C SER A 2 2.68 11.11 21.03
N HIS A 3 3.60 10.74 20.14
CA HIS A 3 3.23 10.23 18.83
C HIS A 3 2.43 8.95 19.05
N THR A 4 1.10 9.04 19.05
CA THR A 4 0.19 7.90 18.94
C THR A 4 0.46 7.24 17.60
N ARG A 5 1.50 6.40 17.57
CA ARG A 5 1.73 5.43 16.52
C ARG A 5 0.44 4.65 16.40
N ASN A 6 -0.21 4.82 15.25
CA ASN A 6 -1.40 4.11 14.84
C ASN A 6 -1.14 2.59 14.92
N SER A 7 -1.38 2.00 16.09
CA SER A 7 -1.10 0.59 16.41
C SER A 7 -1.94 -0.34 15.56
N ASN A 8 -3.11 0.12 15.09
CA ASN A 8 -3.95 -0.63 14.16
C ASN A 8 -3.35 -0.68 12.75
N TRP A 9 -2.77 0.42 12.28
CA TRP A 9 -2.11 0.45 10.96
C TRP A 9 -0.92 -0.51 10.90
N THR A 10 -0.13 -0.56 11.97
CA THR A 10 1.04 -1.44 12.06
C THR A 10 0.64 -2.92 12.14
N LYS A 11 -0.47 -3.25 12.83
CA LYS A 11 -1.04 -4.61 12.90
C LYS A 11 -1.64 -5.05 11.56
N LYS A 12 -2.46 -4.20 10.92
CA LYS A 12 -3.02 -4.45 9.57
C LYS A 12 -1.91 -4.68 8.56
N LEU A 13 -0.88 -3.82 8.57
CA LEU A 13 0.29 -3.99 7.73
C LEU A 13 1.06 -5.26 8.06
N LYS A 14 1.24 -5.64 9.32
CA LYS A 14 1.90 -6.91 9.67
C LYS A 14 1.15 -8.13 9.12
N ASN A 15 -0.19 -8.08 9.07
CA ASN A 15 -0.99 -9.18 8.55
C ASN A 15 -0.89 -9.26 7.01
N ILE A 16 -0.96 -8.12 6.33
CA ILE A 16 -0.78 -8.01 4.87
C ILE A 16 0.67 -8.37 4.47
N ARG A 17 1.66 -7.91 5.24
CA ARG A 17 3.10 -8.14 5.06
C ARG A 17 3.51 -9.61 5.25
N ASN A 18 2.75 -10.41 5.99
CA ASN A 18 3.01 -11.85 6.08
C ASN A 18 2.53 -12.61 4.84
N SER A 19 1.66 -12.01 4.03
CA SER A 19 1.01 -12.72 2.92
C SER A 19 1.57 -12.38 1.54
N GLU A 20 2.35 -11.31 1.37
CA GLU A 20 2.75 -10.86 0.03
C GLU A 20 4.21 -10.41 -0.11
N ALA A 21 4.75 -10.69 -1.30
CA ALA A 21 6.15 -10.62 -1.74
C ALA A 21 6.81 -9.22 -1.74
N LEU A 22 6.15 -8.17 -1.24
CA LEU A 22 6.65 -6.80 -1.29
C LEU A 22 7.27 -6.36 0.05
N PRO A 23 8.41 -5.65 0.02
CA PRO A 23 8.98 -5.07 1.22
C PRO A 23 7.99 -4.09 1.91
N PRO A 24 8.00 -4.00 3.26
CA PRO A 24 7.11 -3.11 3.99
C PRO A 24 7.26 -1.63 3.61
N VAL A 25 8.47 -1.22 3.20
CA VAL A 25 8.73 0.15 2.72
C VAL A 25 7.97 0.44 1.43
N ILE A 26 7.91 -0.55 0.52
CA ILE A 26 7.18 -0.47 -0.74
C ILE A 26 5.69 -0.41 -0.51
N ILE A 27 5.18 -1.32 0.33
CA ILE A 27 3.76 -1.34 0.71
C ILE A 27 3.32 0.03 1.24
N ARG A 28 4.11 0.63 2.14
CA ARG A 28 3.82 1.94 2.72
C ARG A 28 3.80 3.03 1.65
N ALA A 29 4.79 3.04 0.76
CA ALA A 29 4.86 4.02 -0.31
C ALA A 29 3.70 3.88 -1.32
N ILE A 30 3.30 2.64 -1.68
CA ILE A 30 2.13 2.38 -2.52
C ILE A 30 0.88 2.97 -1.88
N TRP A 31 0.63 2.65 -0.61
CA TRP A 31 -0.55 3.11 0.12
C TRP A 31 -0.63 4.63 0.23
N THR A 32 0.48 5.28 0.59
CA THR A 32 0.53 6.74 0.69
C THR A 32 0.25 7.40 -0.65
N ARG A 33 0.90 6.93 -1.73
CA ARG A 33 0.74 7.50 -3.07
C ARG A 33 -0.66 7.21 -3.65
N TYR A 34 -1.19 6.01 -3.46
CA TYR A 34 -2.54 5.65 -3.89
C TYR A 34 -3.61 6.46 -3.15
N SER A 35 -3.44 6.65 -1.84
CA SER A 35 -4.32 7.52 -1.04
C SER A 35 -4.32 8.98 -1.52
N CYS A 36 -3.24 9.44 -2.17
CA CYS A 36 -3.16 10.75 -2.82
C CYS A 36 -3.76 10.77 -4.24
N GLY A 37 -4.44 9.70 -4.68
CA GLY A 37 -5.05 9.60 -6.00
C GLY A 37 -4.06 9.33 -7.14
N GLN A 38 -2.84 8.84 -6.83
CA GLN A 38 -1.89 8.46 -7.87
C GLN A 38 -2.28 7.12 -8.52
N THR A 39 -2.12 7.04 -9.84
CA THR A 39 -2.32 5.79 -10.59
C THR A 39 -1.22 4.78 -10.28
N PRO A 40 -1.50 3.47 -10.37
CA PRO A 40 -0.52 2.40 -10.14
C PRO A 40 0.77 2.58 -10.97
N GLU A 41 0.65 3.04 -12.22
CA GLU A 41 1.79 3.31 -13.10
C GLU A 41 2.71 4.41 -12.56
N LYS A 42 2.13 5.53 -12.08
CA LYS A 42 2.90 6.62 -11.45
C LYS A 42 3.59 6.15 -10.17
N ILE A 43 2.91 5.30 -9.40
CA ILE A 43 3.47 4.69 -8.18
C ILE A 43 4.68 3.82 -8.55
N TYR A 44 4.51 2.89 -9.48
CA TYR A 44 5.58 2.00 -9.94
C TYR A 44 6.77 2.78 -10.51
N LYS A 45 6.54 3.76 -11.39
CA LYS A 45 7.61 4.57 -11.98
C LYS A 45 8.46 5.21 -10.89
N LYS A 46 7.82 5.82 -9.90
CA LYS A 46 8.53 6.51 -8.81
C LYS A 46 9.27 5.53 -7.89
N LEU A 47 8.66 4.39 -7.60
CA LEU A 47 9.33 3.36 -6.80
C LEU A 47 10.53 2.71 -7.54
N LYS A 48 10.44 2.59 -8.86
CA LYS A 48 11.52 2.12 -9.73
C LYS A 48 12.65 3.15 -9.84
N GLU A 49 12.32 4.44 -9.98
CA GLU A 49 13.29 5.55 -9.96
C GLU A 49 14.07 5.59 -8.65
N GLU A 50 13.39 5.39 -7.52
CA GLU A 50 14.04 5.32 -6.21
C GLU A 50 14.78 3.98 -5.97
N ARG A 51 14.86 3.09 -6.98
CA ARG A 51 15.47 1.74 -6.90
C ARG A 51 14.96 0.88 -5.75
N GLN A 52 13.76 1.16 -5.23
CA GLN A 52 13.27 0.47 -4.03
C GLN A 52 12.64 -0.89 -4.35
N ILE A 53 12.38 -1.21 -5.62
CA ILE A 53 11.61 -2.40 -6.04
C ILE A 53 12.32 -3.17 -7.16
N SER A 54 12.37 -4.49 -6.98
CA SER A 54 12.69 -5.46 -8.03
C SER A 54 11.44 -6.15 -8.62
N ALA A 55 10.26 -5.92 -8.03
CA ALA A 55 8.99 -6.43 -8.54
C ALA A 55 8.55 -5.75 -9.84
N SER A 56 7.72 -6.45 -10.61
CA SER A 56 7.15 -5.93 -11.86
C SER A 56 5.98 -4.96 -11.59
N LEU A 57 5.64 -4.15 -12.59
CA LEU A 57 4.45 -3.28 -12.57
C LEU A 57 3.19 -4.10 -12.25
N GLU A 58 3.04 -5.28 -12.87
CA GLU A 58 1.92 -6.18 -12.67
C GLU A 58 1.74 -6.60 -11.20
N THR A 59 2.85 -6.79 -10.46
CA THR A 59 2.81 -7.10 -9.02
C THR A 59 2.25 -5.93 -8.23
N ILE A 60 2.63 -4.70 -8.57
CA ILE A 60 2.11 -3.47 -7.93
C ILE A 60 0.63 -3.30 -8.24
N GLU A 61 0.22 -3.50 -9.49
CA GLU A 61 -1.19 -3.41 -9.90
C GLU A 61 -2.05 -4.46 -9.22
N THR A 62 -1.57 -5.71 -9.18
CA THR A 62 -2.25 -6.81 -8.50
C THR A 62 -2.40 -6.53 -7.01
N TYR A 63 -1.33 -6.05 -6.36
CA TYR A 63 -1.38 -5.67 -4.95
C TYR A 63 -2.38 -4.53 -4.71
N ILE A 64 -2.37 -3.49 -5.55
CA ILE A 64 -3.31 -2.39 -5.46
C ILE A 64 -4.74 -2.89 -5.65
N ALA A 65 -5.01 -3.73 -6.65
CA ALA A 65 -6.35 -4.25 -6.92
C ALA A 65 -6.87 -5.18 -5.82
N LYS A 66 -6.03 -6.06 -5.25
CA LYS A 66 -6.43 -7.06 -4.25
C LYS A 66 -6.43 -6.53 -2.82
N VAL A 67 -5.57 -5.56 -2.49
CA VAL A 67 -5.37 -5.11 -1.11
C VAL A 67 -5.79 -3.66 -0.94
N VAL A 68 -5.29 -2.77 -1.79
CA VAL A 68 -5.46 -1.33 -1.58
C VAL A 68 -6.87 -0.88 -1.97
N LYS A 69 -7.31 -1.22 -3.18
CA LYS A 69 -8.63 -0.88 -3.71
C LYS A 69 -9.76 -1.33 -2.78
N PRO A 70 -9.90 -2.62 -2.39
CA PRO A 70 -10.98 -3.05 -1.50
C PRO A 70 -10.92 -2.42 -0.11
N TYR A 71 -9.74 -1.95 0.34
CA TYR A 71 -9.64 -1.22 1.60
C TYR A 71 -10.21 0.20 1.52
N PHE A 72 -9.95 0.89 0.42
CA PHE A 72 -10.49 2.24 0.19
C PHE A 72 -11.99 2.18 -0.17
N ASP A 73 -12.39 1.17 -0.95
CA ASP A 73 -13.79 0.91 -1.31
C ASP A 73 -14.64 0.56 -0.07
N LYS A 74 -14.13 -0.30 0.83
CA LYS A 74 -14.81 -0.61 2.10
C LYS A 74 -14.97 0.59 3.04
N LYS A 75 -14.15 1.63 2.91
CA LYS A 75 -14.31 2.86 3.70
C LYS A 75 -15.48 3.71 3.24
N GLU A 76 -15.95 3.53 2.00
CA GLU A 76 -17.11 4.23 1.46
C GLU A 76 -18.44 3.51 1.81
N SER A 77 -18.40 2.20 2.08
CA SER A 77 -19.59 1.41 2.44
C SER A 77 -20.04 1.50 3.91
N GLY A 78 -19.39 2.28 4.77
CA GLY A 78 -19.98 2.65 6.06
C GLY A 78 -20.31 1.52 7.05
N GLU A 79 -19.52 0.44 7.12
CA GLU A 79 -19.59 -0.46 8.28
C GLU A 79 -18.68 0.09 9.40
N SER A 80 -19.33 0.85 10.30
CA SER A 80 -18.88 1.09 11.68
C SER A 80 -19.50 0.06 12.62
#